data_AF-A0A2G2QJL6-F1
#
_entry.id   AF-A0A2G2QJL6-F1
#
_cell.length_a   1.000
_cell.length_b   1.000
_cell.length_c   1.000
_cell.angle_alpha   90.00
_cell.angle_beta   90.00
_cell.angle_gamma   90.00
#
_symmetry.space_group_name_H-M   'P 1'
#
loop_
_entity.id
_entity.type
_entity.pdbx_description
1 polymer ?
#
loop_
_entity_poly.entity_id
_entity_poly.type
_entity_poly.pdbx_seq_one_letter_code
_entity_poly.pdbx_strand_id
1 'polypeptide(L)' 'MTNVAQLQQPRPEVACQKCENTVFDGLVIKQVTVIRLLPHAAQGKCKRCKTWVDLPMQYKT' A
#
# COMPACT_ATOMS: atom_id res chain seq x y z
N MET A 1 8.15 -20.36 -25.94
CA MET A 1 9.13 -19.38 -25.41
C MET A 1 8.39 -18.48 -24.43
N THR A 2 8.55 -18.74 -23.13
CA THR A 2 7.83 -18.03 -22.07
C THR A 2 8.43 -16.63 -21.95
N ASN A 3 7.62 -15.61 -22.22
CA ASN A 3 8.06 -14.22 -22.26
C ASN A 3 8.43 -13.75 -20.84
N VAL A 4 9.73 -13.80 -20.52
CA VAL A 4 10.28 -13.44 -19.19
C VAL A 4 9.98 -11.98 -18.82
N ALA A 5 9.61 -11.13 -19.78
CA ALA A 5 9.22 -9.75 -19.56
C ALA A 5 7.93 -9.57 -18.72
N GLN A 6 7.11 -10.62 -18.53
CA GLN A 6 5.92 -10.55 -17.68
C GLN A 6 6.22 -10.75 -16.18
N LEU A 7 7.45 -11.11 -15.80
CA LEU A 7 7.82 -11.41 -14.40
C LEU A 7 8.27 -10.20 -13.58
N GLN A 8 8.27 -8.99 -14.15
CA GLN A 8 8.81 -7.79 -13.51
C GLN A 8 7.83 -6.61 -13.54
N GLN A 9 6.54 -6.84 -13.29
CA GLN A 9 5.70 -5.70 -12.91
C GLN A 9 6.16 -5.22 -11.54
N PRO A 10 6.70 -3.98 -11.41
CA PRO A 10 7.05 -3.45 -10.10
C PRO A 10 5.79 -3.43 -9.26
N ARG A 11 5.83 -4.10 -8.10
CA ARG A 11 4.70 -4.09 -7.18
C ARG A 11 4.49 -2.64 -6.73
N PRO A 12 3.23 -2.15 -6.66
CA PRO A 12 2.99 -0.77 -6.35
C PRO A 12 3.50 -0.44 -4.95
N GLU A 13 4.44 0.50 -4.84
CA GLU A 13 4.87 1.07 -3.57
C GLU A 13 4.01 2.29 -3.24
N VAL A 14 3.75 2.50 -1.96
CA VAL A 14 3.02 3.67 -1.47
C VAL A 14 3.81 4.35 -0.36
N ALA A 15 4.08 5.63 -0.58
CA ALA A 15 4.61 6.54 0.42
C ALA A 15 3.50 7.41 1.02
N CYS A 16 3.66 7.79 2.29
CA CYS A 16 2.77 8.78 2.89
C CYS A 16 3.01 10.15 2.25
N GLN A 17 1.97 10.75 1.66
CA GLN A 17 2.08 12.06 1.00
C GLN A 17 2.53 13.22 1.90
N LYS A 18 2.43 13.07 3.23
CA LYS A 18 2.78 14.14 4.19
C LYS A 18 4.20 14.03 4.75
N CYS A 19 4.70 12.82 5.00
CA CYS A 19 6.01 12.63 5.62
C CYS A 19 6.92 11.70 4.83
N GLU A 20 6.51 11.33 3.63
CA GLU A 20 7.24 10.57 2.61
C GLU A 20 7.71 9.16 3.04
N ASN A 21 7.41 8.74 4.26
CA ASN A 21 7.69 7.40 4.73
C ASN A 21 6.91 6.37 3.90
N THR A 22 7.61 5.34 3.42
CA THR A 22 7.02 4.17 2.77
C THR A 22 6.07 3.46 3.73
N VAL A 23 4.78 3.42 3.38
CA VAL A 23 3.73 2.72 4.13
C VAL A 23 3.39 1.36 3.51
N PHE A 24 3.75 1.14 2.25
CA PHE A 24 3.62 -0.15 1.58
C PHE A 24 4.76 -0.28 0.58
N ASP A 25 5.53 -1.36 0.64
CA ASP A 25 6.70 -1.61 -0.23
C ASP A 25 6.39 -2.59 -1.37
N GLY A 26 5.11 -2.76 -1.71
CA GLY A 26 4.68 -3.76 -2.69
C GLY A 26 4.52 -5.17 -2.12
N LEU A 27 4.95 -5.43 -0.88
CA LEU A 27 4.77 -6.74 -0.22
C LEU A 27 4.15 -6.61 1.18
N VAL A 28 4.57 -5.63 1.97
CA VAL A 28 4.25 -5.48 3.39
C VAL A 28 3.79 -4.07 3.70
N ILE A 29 2.71 -3.98 4.49
CA ILE A 29 2.27 -2.71 5.07
C ILE A 29 3.19 -2.38 6.22
N LYS A 30 3.92 -1.27 6.07
CA LYS A 30 4.89 -0.76 7.04
C LYS A 30 4.39 0.54 7.62
N GLN A 31 4.86 0.89 8.82
CA GLN A 31 4.67 2.25 9.37
C GLN A 31 3.21 2.74 9.38
N VAL A 32 2.25 1.83 9.56
CA VAL A 32 0.81 2.10 9.71
C VAL A 32 0.38 1.65 11.10
N THR A 33 -0.40 2.47 11.82
CA THR A 33 -0.90 2.14 13.16
C THR A 33 -2.21 1.36 13.11
N VAL A 34 -3.12 1.74 12.21
CA VAL A 34 -4.42 1.11 12.04
C VAL A 34 -4.78 1.09 10.55
N ILE A 35 -5.50 0.04 10.13
CA ILE A 35 -6.06 -0.08 8.79
C ILE A 35 -7.57 0.00 8.91
N ARG A 36 -8.21 0.78 8.05
CA ARG A 36 -9.67 0.77 7.88
C ARG A 36 -10.02 0.21 6.50
N LEU A 37 -11.04 -0.65 6.47
CA LEU A 37 -11.59 -1.24 5.26
C LEU A 37 -12.78 -0.40 4.79
N LEU A 38 -12.82 -0.09 3.49
CA LEU A 38 -13.88 0.65 2.80
C LEU A 38 -14.45 -0.25 1.69
N PRO A 39 -15.71 -0.08 1.25
CA PRO A 39 -16.38 -1.03 0.33
C PRO A 39 -15.54 -1.55 -0.86
N HIS A 40 -14.64 -0.74 -1.42
CA HIS A 40 -13.74 -1.12 -2.51
C HIS A 40 -12.28 -0.69 -2.31
N ALA A 41 -11.87 -0.38 -1.08
CA ALA A 41 -10.54 0.14 -0.79
C ALA A 41 -10.07 -0.16 0.63
N ALA A 42 -8.78 0.03 0.89
CA ALA A 42 -8.23 0.03 2.24
C ALA A 42 -7.39 1.29 2.46
N GLN A 43 -7.43 1.82 3.68
CA GLN A 43 -6.60 2.96 4.08
C GLN A 43 -5.81 2.66 5.34
N GLY A 44 -4.54 3.04 5.35
CA GLY A 44 -3.66 2.95 6.50
C GLY A 44 -3.44 4.31 7.15
N LYS A 45 -3.51 4.38 8.48
CA LYS A 45 -3.10 5.57 9.23
C LYS A 45 -1.60 5.57 9.45
N CYS A 46 -0.87 6.49 8.82
CA CYS A 46 0.58 6.60 8.95
C CYS A 46 1.00 6.74 10.42
N LYS A 47 1.96 5.92 10.87
CA LYS A 47 2.46 5.90 12.24
C LYS A 47 3.15 7.22 12.64
N ARG A 48 3.82 7.89 11.70
CA ARG A 48 4.60 9.11 11.94
C ARG A 48 3.73 10.36 11.98
N CYS A 49 3.07 10.71 10.88
CA CYS A 49 2.33 11.97 10.74
C CYS A 49 0.81 11.83 10.95
N LYS A 50 0.32 10.62 11.26
CA LYS A 50 -1.08 10.29 11.52
C LYS A 50 -2.06 10.58 10.37
N THR A 51 -1.55 10.87 9.17
CA THR A 51 -2.36 11.07 7.96
C THR A 51 -2.84 9.72 7.41
N TRP A 52 -4.03 9.70 6.82
CA TRP A 52 -4.57 8.53 6.14
C TRP A 52 -3.96 8.40 4.74
N VAL A 53 -3.60 7.17 4.36
CA VAL A 53 -2.97 6.86 3.08
C VAL A 53 -3.73 5.70 2.43
N ASP A 54 -4.06 5.84 1.16
CA ASP A 54 -4.69 4.77 0.38
C ASP A 54 -3.71 3.62 0.17
N LEU A 55 -4.17 2.39 0.42
CA LEU A 55 -3.39 1.18 0.22
C LEU A 55 -3.98 0.42 -0.97
N PRO A 56 -3.14 -0.13 -1.87
CA PRO A 56 -3.57 -0.77 -3.11
C PRO A 56 -4.07 -2.20 -2.83
N MET A 57 -5.07 -2.32 -1.96
CA MET A 57 -5.64 -3.60 -1.53
C MET A 57 -7.13 -3.66 -1.85
N GLN A 58 -7.53 -4.79 -2.42
CA GLN A 58 -8.93 -5.18 -2.57
C GLN A 58 -9.16 -6.37 -1.65
N TYR A 59 -10.14 -6.27 -0.75
CA TYR A 59 -10.61 -7.43 -0.01
C TYR A 59 -11.82 -8.02 -0.71
N LYS A 60 -11.88 -9.35 -0.78
CA LYS A 60 -13.05 -10.06 -1.28
C LYS A 60 -13.98 -10.31 -0.10
N THR A 61 -15.25 -9.96 -0.26
CA THR A 61 -16.35 -10.38 0.63
C THR A 61 -16.73 -11.82 0.36
#